data_AF-H3BL70-F1
#
_entry.id   AF-H3BL70-F1
#
_cell.length_a   1.000
_cell.length_b   1.000
_cell.length_c   1.000
_cell.angle_alpha   90.00
_cell.angle_beta   90.00
_cell.angle_gamma   90.00
#
_symmetry.space_group_name_H-M   'P 1'
#
loop_
_entity.id
_entity.type
_entity.pdbx_description
1 polymer ?
#
loop_
_entity_poly.entity_id
_entity_poly.type
_entity_poly.pdbx_seq_one_letter_code
_entity_poly.pdbx_strand_id
1 'polypeptide(L)'
;MERKAQKPPSPPAMENGTRSWEERPPADPVATVTEGAAKIVFPSANEVFYNPVQEFNRDLTCAVITEFARIHLGAKGIQIKVPGEKDSEKIAVDLSDQEEETAGKNENLAPGDWPRTAAVGEICEEGLRVLEGLAASGLRSIRFALEVPGLQSVVANDASARAVELMHRNVELNGVAHLVQPNQADARMLMYQHQKAPERFDVIDLDPYGSPAPFLDAAVQAVSDGGLLCVTCTDMAVLAGNSGETCYSKYGAMALKSRA
;
A
#
# COMPACT_ATOMS: atom_id res chain seq x y z
N MET A 1 -68.33 -6.78 -53.28
CA MET A 1 -66.86 -6.76 -53.40
C MET A 1 -66.29 -7.08 -52.03
N GLU A 2 -66.05 -8.36 -51.76
CA GLU A 2 -65.61 -8.89 -50.47
C GLU A 2 -64.09 -8.69 -50.29
N ARG A 3 -63.70 -8.18 -49.12
CA ARG A 3 -62.29 -7.98 -48.73
C ARG A 3 -61.70 -9.34 -48.34
N LYS A 4 -60.73 -9.85 -49.11
CA LYS A 4 -59.93 -11.02 -48.74
C LYS A 4 -58.93 -10.67 -47.64
N ALA A 5 -58.99 -11.40 -46.53
CA ALA A 5 -58.03 -11.33 -45.43
C ALA A 5 -56.66 -11.89 -45.86
N GLN A 6 -55.59 -11.12 -45.60
CA GLN A 6 -54.20 -11.60 -45.74
C GLN A 6 -53.82 -12.45 -44.52
N LYS A 7 -53.23 -13.63 -44.77
CA LYS A 7 -52.63 -14.49 -43.74
C LYS A 7 -51.36 -13.82 -43.17
N PRO A 8 -51.06 -13.99 -41.87
CA PRO A 8 -49.81 -13.52 -41.28
C PRO A 8 -48.61 -14.33 -41.83
N PRO A 9 -47.40 -13.75 -41.85
CA PRO A 9 -46.21 -14.44 -42.32
C PRO A 9 -45.80 -15.56 -41.37
N SER A 10 -45.30 -16.65 -41.94
CA SER A 10 -44.74 -17.79 -41.22
C SER A 10 -43.49 -17.36 -40.42
N PRO A 11 -43.23 -17.95 -39.24
CA PRO A 11 -42.01 -17.66 -38.49
C PRO A 11 -40.77 -18.20 -39.25
N PRO A 12 -39.60 -17.55 -39.11
CA PRO A 12 -38.39 -18.01 -39.76
C PRO A 12 -37.94 -19.36 -39.21
N ALA A 13 -37.41 -20.21 -40.08
CA ALA A 13 -36.86 -21.51 -39.72
C ALA A 13 -35.72 -21.34 -38.70
N MET A 14 -35.75 -22.11 -37.61
CA MET A 14 -34.62 -22.23 -36.71
C MET A 14 -33.51 -23.01 -37.42
N GLU A 15 -32.50 -22.30 -37.93
CA GLU A 15 -31.22 -22.92 -38.21
C GLU A 15 -30.56 -23.31 -36.88
N ASN A 16 -30.43 -24.62 -36.66
CA ASN A 16 -29.58 -25.18 -35.62
C ASN A 16 -28.11 -24.95 -36.02
N GLY A 17 -27.67 -23.70 -35.90
CA GLY A 17 -26.26 -23.32 -35.95
C GLY A 17 -25.62 -23.78 -34.65
N THR A 18 -24.89 -24.90 -34.70
CA THR A 18 -23.88 -25.24 -33.70
C THR A 18 -22.91 -24.06 -33.61
N ARG A 19 -23.11 -23.18 -32.63
CA ARG A 19 -22.12 -22.16 -32.25
C ARG A 19 -20.88 -22.95 -31.84
N SER A 20 -19.84 -22.91 -32.68
CA SER A 20 -18.51 -23.28 -32.25
C SER A 20 -18.20 -22.43 -31.03
N TRP A 21 -17.85 -23.08 -29.94
CA TRP A 21 -17.14 -22.43 -28.85
C TRP A 21 -15.87 -21.85 -29.47
N GLU A 22 -15.88 -20.55 -29.78
CA GLU A 22 -14.64 -19.84 -30.05
C GLU A 22 -13.81 -20.01 -28.78
N GLU A 23 -12.79 -20.85 -28.87
CA GLU A 23 -11.75 -20.96 -27.85
C GLU A 23 -11.32 -19.53 -27.53
N ARG A 24 -11.40 -19.15 -26.25
CA ARG A 24 -10.78 -17.90 -25.81
C ARG A 24 -9.35 -17.90 -26.36
N PRO A 25 -8.89 -16.78 -26.96
CA PRO A 25 -7.51 -16.70 -27.39
C PRO A 25 -6.61 -17.13 -26.23
N PRO A 26 -5.53 -17.89 -26.49
CA PRO A 26 -4.62 -18.34 -25.45
C PRO A 26 -4.23 -17.12 -24.61
N ALA A 27 -4.38 -17.23 -23.29
CA ALA A 27 -4.05 -16.15 -22.37
C ALA A 27 -2.64 -15.65 -22.70
N ASP A 28 -2.50 -14.33 -22.87
CA ASP A 28 -1.19 -13.70 -23.10
C ASP A 28 -0.18 -14.22 -22.08
N PRO A 29 1.09 -14.43 -22.46
CA PRO A 29 2.10 -14.96 -21.57
C PRO A 29 2.20 -14.10 -20.31
N VAL A 30 1.74 -14.66 -19.19
CA VAL A 30 1.70 -13.99 -17.89
C VAL A 30 3.13 -13.90 -17.36
N ALA A 31 3.71 -12.71 -17.40
CA ALA A 31 5.00 -12.46 -16.77
C ALA A 31 4.83 -12.50 -15.24
N THR A 32 5.77 -13.12 -14.54
CA THR A 32 5.77 -13.21 -13.06
C THR A 32 7.02 -12.53 -12.53
N VAL A 33 6.86 -11.80 -11.43
CA VAL A 33 7.95 -11.16 -10.70
C VAL A 33 7.87 -11.59 -9.24
N THR A 34 9.02 -11.87 -8.65
CA THR A 34 9.17 -12.05 -7.20
C THR A 34 10.12 -10.98 -6.68
N GLU A 35 9.70 -10.25 -5.66
CA GLU A 35 10.50 -9.24 -4.98
C GLU A 35 10.21 -9.31 -3.48
N GLY A 36 11.27 -9.42 -2.67
CA GLY A 36 11.12 -9.72 -1.25
C GLY A 36 10.31 -10.99 -1.03
N ALA A 37 9.31 -10.92 -0.15
CA ALA A 37 8.40 -12.04 0.10
C ALA A 37 7.23 -12.10 -0.91
N ALA A 38 7.02 -11.05 -1.72
CA ALA A 38 5.87 -10.93 -2.60
C ALA A 38 6.10 -11.56 -3.98
N LYS A 39 5.03 -12.11 -4.55
CA LYS A 39 4.98 -12.62 -5.92
C LYS A 39 3.81 -12.01 -6.68
N ILE A 40 4.06 -11.39 -7.82
CA ILE A 40 3.02 -10.75 -8.63
C ILE A 40 3.04 -11.24 -10.07
N VAL A 41 1.89 -11.14 -10.73
CA VAL A 41 1.71 -11.47 -12.14
C VAL A 41 1.37 -10.23 -12.96
N PHE A 42 1.69 -10.26 -14.25
CA PHE A 42 1.37 -9.21 -15.22
C PHE A 42 0.83 -9.83 -16.51
N PRO A 43 -0.27 -9.30 -17.08
CA PRO A 43 -0.82 -9.79 -18.34
C PRO A 43 0.09 -9.48 -19.53
N SER A 44 0.81 -8.36 -19.51
CA SER A 44 1.90 -8.05 -20.44
C SER A 44 2.83 -7.00 -19.81
N ALA A 45 4.09 -6.96 -20.23
CA ALA A 45 5.12 -6.05 -19.68
C ALA A 45 4.77 -4.55 -19.79
N ASN A 46 3.80 -4.19 -20.63
CA ASN A 46 3.40 -2.81 -20.90
C ASN A 46 2.10 -2.38 -20.20
N GLU A 47 1.37 -3.28 -19.55
CA GLU A 47 -0.01 -2.99 -19.12
C GLU A 47 -0.17 -2.55 -17.67
N VAL A 48 0.74 -2.94 -16.77
CA VAL A 48 0.76 -2.42 -15.39
C VAL A 48 2.19 -2.16 -14.97
N PHE A 49 2.40 -1.01 -14.34
CA PHE A 49 3.73 -0.52 -14.04
C PHE A 49 4.45 -1.40 -13.01
N TYR A 50 5.66 -1.82 -13.37
CA TYR A 50 6.67 -2.36 -12.48
C TYR A 50 8.03 -1.82 -12.87
N ASN A 51 8.81 -1.37 -11.89
CA ASN A 51 10.18 -0.94 -12.09
C ASN A 51 11.10 -1.66 -11.08
N PRO A 52 12.00 -2.55 -11.53
CA PRO A 52 12.94 -3.24 -10.65
C PRO A 52 13.92 -2.28 -9.96
N VAL A 53 14.19 -1.10 -10.54
CA VAL A 53 15.09 -0.10 -9.92
C VAL A 53 14.51 0.43 -8.59
N GLN A 54 13.20 0.31 -8.38
CA GLN A 54 12.51 0.77 -7.18
C GLN A 54 12.47 -0.27 -6.04
N GLU A 55 13.15 -1.43 -6.18
CA GLU A 55 13.21 -2.46 -5.13
C GLU A 55 13.79 -1.89 -3.82
N PHE A 56 14.90 -1.15 -3.90
CA PHE A 56 15.52 -0.52 -2.73
C PHE A 56 14.59 0.51 -2.05
N ASN A 57 13.79 1.26 -2.82
CA ASN A 57 12.82 2.20 -2.27
C ASN A 57 11.75 1.45 -1.45
N ARG A 58 11.26 0.32 -1.97
CA ARG A 58 10.30 -0.55 -1.28
C ARG A 58 10.90 -1.19 -0.04
N ASP A 59 12.12 -1.71 -0.11
CA ASP A 59 12.86 -2.26 1.03
C ASP A 59 13.00 -1.23 2.16
N LEU A 60 13.45 -0.02 1.80
CA LEU A 60 13.62 1.08 2.75
C LEU A 60 12.29 1.42 3.41
N THR A 61 11.20 1.43 2.63
CA THR A 61 9.87 1.75 3.17
C THR A 61 9.39 0.67 4.15
N CYS A 62 9.53 -0.62 3.83
CA CYS A 62 9.23 -1.71 4.77
C CYS A 62 10.01 -1.57 6.08
N ALA A 63 11.31 -1.26 6.00
CA ALA A 63 12.16 -1.07 7.17
C ALA A 63 11.71 0.13 8.03
N VAL A 64 11.41 1.27 7.40
CA VAL A 64 10.96 2.48 8.10
C VAL A 64 9.60 2.26 8.78
N ILE A 65 8.64 1.62 8.10
CA ILE A 65 7.33 1.31 8.71
C ILE A 65 7.49 0.33 9.87
N THR A 66 8.38 -0.66 9.74
CA THR A 66 8.65 -1.61 10.83
C THR A 66 9.17 -0.91 12.09
N GLU A 67 10.13 0.01 11.95
CA GLU A 67 10.64 0.77 13.10
C GLU A 67 9.62 1.79 13.64
N PHE A 68 8.83 2.39 12.75
CA PHE A 68 7.70 3.23 13.16
C PHE A 68 6.70 2.43 14.00
N ALA A 69 6.34 1.21 13.57
CA ALA A 69 5.47 0.30 14.31
C ALA A 69 6.08 -0.06 15.67
N ARG A 70 7.39 -0.32 15.73
CA ARG A 70 8.09 -0.62 16.99
C ARG A 70 7.96 0.51 18.01
N ILE A 71 8.11 1.75 17.57
CA ILE A 71 8.00 2.94 18.43
C ILE A 71 6.54 3.17 18.83
N HIS A 72 5.63 3.24 17.85
CA HIS A 72 4.23 3.62 18.08
C HIS A 72 3.42 2.54 18.83
N LEU A 73 3.59 1.29 18.45
CA LEU A 73 2.86 0.18 19.09
C LEU A 73 3.55 -0.23 20.40
N GLY A 74 4.86 -0.01 20.52
CA GLY A 74 5.59 -0.15 21.79
C GLY A 74 5.04 0.75 22.89
N ALA A 75 4.62 1.98 22.56
CA ALA A 75 3.94 2.89 23.49
C ALA A 75 2.56 2.36 23.96
N LYS A 76 1.95 1.46 23.19
CA LYS A 76 0.69 0.75 23.52
C LYS A 76 0.93 -0.61 24.20
N GLY A 77 2.18 -0.95 24.55
CA GLY A 77 2.53 -2.24 25.14
C GLY A 77 2.56 -3.42 24.16
N ILE A 78 2.55 -3.13 22.85
CA ILE A 78 2.62 -4.15 21.79
C ILE A 78 4.08 -4.27 21.34
N GLN A 79 4.62 -5.48 21.42
CA GLN A 79 5.98 -5.78 20.99
C GLN A 79 5.99 -6.18 19.52
N ILE A 80 6.80 -5.48 18.73
CA ILE A 80 7.07 -5.84 17.34
C ILE A 80 8.12 -6.95 17.30
N LYS A 81 7.80 -8.05 16.61
CA LYS A 81 8.74 -9.14 16.35
C LYS A 81 9.09 -9.18 14.87
N VAL A 82 10.35 -8.86 14.56
CA VAL A 82 10.88 -8.96 13.19
C VAL A 82 11.55 -10.33 13.01
N PRO A 83 11.25 -11.08 11.93
CA PRO A 83 11.92 -12.33 11.64
C PRO A 83 13.44 -12.18 11.56
N GLY A 84 14.19 -12.99 12.31
CA GLY A 84 15.66 -13.01 12.30
C GLY A 84 16.34 -12.04 13.27
N GLU A 85 15.58 -11.16 13.93
CA GLU A 85 16.09 -10.34 15.03
C GLU A 85 16.20 -11.18 16.30
N LYS A 86 17.33 -11.09 17.01
CA LYS A 86 17.45 -11.67 18.35
C LYS A 86 16.67 -10.79 19.32
N ASP A 87 15.96 -11.41 20.26
CA ASP A 87 15.36 -10.69 21.37
C ASP A 87 16.46 -9.91 22.09
N SER A 88 16.55 -8.62 21.81
CA SER A 88 17.49 -7.74 22.48
C SER A 88 16.88 -7.48 23.85
N GLU A 89 17.42 -8.12 24.90
CA GLU A 89 17.15 -7.71 26.26
C GLU A 89 17.44 -6.21 26.32
N LYS A 90 16.39 -5.39 26.52
CA LYS A 90 16.55 -3.95 26.69
C LYS A 90 17.41 -3.76 27.94
N ILE A 91 18.71 -3.52 27.75
CA ILE A 91 19.55 -2.96 28.81
C ILE A 91 19.00 -1.55 29.01
N ALA A 92 18.21 -1.38 30.08
CA ALA A 92 17.85 -0.07 30.58
C ALA A 92 19.16 0.61 31.00
N VAL A 93 19.69 1.47 30.14
CA VAL A 93 20.79 2.36 30.52
C VAL A 93 20.15 3.49 31.32
N ASP A 94 20.03 3.25 32.63
CA ASP A 94 19.65 4.29 33.57
C ASP A 94 20.80 5.31 33.63
N LEU A 95 20.51 6.56 33.25
CA LEU A 95 21.48 7.66 33.18
C LEU A 95 21.45 8.53 34.44
N SER A 96 21.07 7.97 35.59
CA SER A 96 21.29 8.61 36.89
C SER A 96 22.44 7.95 37.65
N ASP A 97 23.52 8.71 37.82
CA ASP A 97 24.63 8.37 38.70
C ASP A 97 24.16 8.19 40.16
N GLN A 98 24.49 7.00 40.70
CA GLN A 98 24.67 6.62 42.12
C GLN A 98 23.47 6.69 43.09
N GLU A 99 22.96 5.52 43.52
CA GLU A 99 23.23 4.86 44.83
C GLU A 99 22.40 3.56 44.98
N GLU A 100 22.85 2.67 45.88
CA GLU A 100 22.46 1.27 46.05
C GLU A 100 21.00 0.98 46.50
N GLU A 101 20.60 -0.29 46.27
CA GLU A 101 19.53 -1.08 46.92
C GLU A 101 18.05 -0.66 46.73
N THR A 102 17.30 -1.42 45.91
CA THR A 102 16.49 -2.57 46.38
C THR A 102 15.75 -3.23 45.22
N ALA A 103 15.70 -4.56 45.25
CA ALA A 103 14.91 -5.38 44.36
C ALA A 103 13.41 -5.06 44.50
N GLY A 104 12.88 -4.26 43.56
CA GLY A 104 11.46 -4.04 43.37
C GLY A 104 10.96 -4.75 42.13
N LYS A 105 10.56 -6.02 42.28
CA LYS A 105 9.67 -6.68 41.32
C LYS A 105 8.39 -5.84 41.26
N ASN A 106 8.17 -5.12 40.16
CA ASN A 106 6.90 -4.43 39.93
C ASN A 106 5.86 -5.48 39.49
N GLU A 107 5.46 -6.32 40.45
CA GLU A 107 4.34 -7.26 40.33
C GLU A 107 3.06 -6.48 40.60
N ASN A 108 2.57 -5.75 39.58
CA ASN A 108 1.20 -5.22 39.54
C ASN A 108 0.76 -5.04 38.08
N LEU A 109 0.87 -6.11 37.29
CA LEU A 109 0.23 -6.20 35.97
C LEU A 109 -1.09 -6.95 36.17
N ALA A 110 -2.20 -6.32 35.79
CA ALA A 110 -3.53 -6.90 35.90
C ALA A 110 -3.62 -8.15 35.00
N PRO A 111 -4.54 -9.11 35.27
CA PRO A 111 -4.72 -10.28 34.40
C PRO A 111 -5.20 -9.83 33.01
N GLY A 112 -4.27 -9.60 32.08
CA GLY A 112 -4.50 -8.99 30.77
C GLY A 112 -3.30 -8.21 30.21
N ASP A 113 -2.35 -7.83 31.07
CA ASP A 113 -1.18 -6.98 30.76
C ASP A 113 0.04 -7.73 30.21
N TRP A 114 -0.14 -8.90 29.61
CA TRP A 114 0.97 -9.57 28.92
C TRP A 114 1.34 -8.76 27.67
N PRO A 115 2.64 -8.54 27.40
CA PRO A 115 3.07 -7.87 26.17
C PRO A 115 2.47 -8.60 24.98
N ARG A 116 1.59 -7.92 24.22
CA ARG A 116 1.02 -8.52 23.01
C ARG A 116 2.10 -8.46 21.95
N THR A 117 2.47 -9.61 21.38
CA THR A 117 3.42 -9.64 20.27
C THR A 117 2.66 -9.52 18.96
N ALA A 118 3.07 -8.58 18.10
CA ALA A 118 2.56 -8.50 16.74
C ALA A 118 3.56 -9.15 15.77
N ALA A 119 3.08 -10.12 15.00
CA ALA A 119 3.82 -10.81 13.96
C ALA A 119 3.46 -10.29 12.56
N VAL A 120 4.29 -10.65 11.59
CA VAL A 120 4.08 -10.36 10.17
C VAL A 120 2.94 -11.22 9.62
N GLY A 121 2.08 -10.64 8.77
CA GLY A 121 0.96 -11.33 8.14
C GLY A 121 -0.28 -11.53 9.02
N GLU A 122 -0.24 -11.15 10.30
CA GLU A 122 -1.37 -11.20 11.23
C GLU A 122 -2.02 -9.83 11.41
N ILE A 123 -3.34 -9.80 11.61
CA ILE A 123 -4.06 -8.56 11.93
C ILE A 123 -3.76 -8.17 13.37
N CYS A 124 -3.25 -6.96 13.56
CA CYS A 124 -3.13 -6.32 14.85
C CYS A 124 -4.28 -5.32 15.03
N GLU A 125 -5.26 -5.63 15.89
CA GLU A 125 -6.47 -4.81 16.08
C GLU A 125 -6.18 -3.35 16.49
N GLU A 126 -5.10 -3.13 17.25
CA GLU A 126 -4.64 -1.79 17.66
C GLU A 126 -3.41 -1.32 16.87
N GLY A 127 -3.16 -2.00 15.75
CA GLY A 127 -2.03 -1.82 14.85
C GLY A 127 -2.16 -0.62 13.92
N LEU A 128 -1.28 -0.57 12.93
CA LEU A 128 -1.19 0.54 11.99
C LEU A 128 -2.18 0.39 10.83
N ARG A 129 -2.85 1.50 10.49
CA ARG A 129 -3.62 1.66 9.27
C ARG A 129 -2.77 2.35 8.21
N VAL A 130 -2.48 1.64 7.13
CA VAL A 130 -1.58 2.09 6.07
C VAL A 130 -2.36 2.38 4.80
N LEU A 131 -2.02 3.47 4.11
CA LEU A 131 -2.48 3.76 2.76
C LEU A 131 -1.30 3.77 1.79
N GLU A 132 -1.38 3.00 0.72
CA GLU A 132 -0.59 3.21 -0.49
C GLU A 132 -1.45 3.94 -1.53
N GLY A 133 -1.12 5.21 -1.82
CA GLY A 133 -1.98 6.06 -2.64
C GLY A 133 -2.01 5.72 -4.13
N LEU A 134 -0.92 5.16 -4.68
CA LEU A 134 -0.72 4.89 -6.11
C LEU A 134 -0.13 3.48 -6.31
N ALA A 135 -0.92 2.46 -6.03
CA ALA A 135 -0.44 1.09 -5.81
C ALA A 135 -0.17 0.27 -7.08
N ALA A 136 -0.68 0.66 -8.25
CA ALA A 136 -0.52 -0.06 -9.51
C ALA A 136 -0.83 -1.58 -9.38
N SER A 137 0.20 -2.44 -9.36
CA SER A 137 0.05 -3.89 -9.22
C SER A 137 -0.22 -4.37 -7.79
N GLY A 138 -0.11 -3.48 -6.79
CA GLY A 138 -0.20 -3.78 -5.37
C GLY A 138 1.08 -4.30 -4.74
N LEU A 139 2.20 -4.35 -5.47
CA LEU A 139 3.44 -5.00 -5.00
C LEU A 139 3.88 -4.49 -3.63
N ARG A 140 3.94 -3.16 -3.44
CA ARG A 140 4.39 -2.54 -2.19
C ARG A 140 3.42 -2.86 -1.05
N SER A 141 2.11 -2.70 -1.23
CA SER A 141 1.11 -3.11 -0.23
C SER A 141 1.17 -4.59 0.14
N ILE A 142 1.41 -5.48 -0.83
CA ILE A 142 1.58 -6.92 -0.58
C ILE A 142 2.85 -7.16 0.24
N ARG A 143 3.96 -6.49 -0.10
CA ARG A 143 5.20 -6.56 0.69
C ARG A 143 4.97 -6.04 2.10
N PHE A 144 4.21 -4.97 2.31
CA PHE A 144 3.86 -4.51 3.65
C PHE A 144 3.17 -5.62 4.45
N ALA A 145 2.16 -6.28 3.89
CA ALA A 145 1.48 -7.38 4.58
C ALA A 145 2.38 -8.59 4.86
N LEU A 146 3.36 -8.87 4.01
CA LEU A 146 4.26 -10.03 4.11
C LEU A 146 5.57 -9.77 4.86
N GLU A 147 5.89 -8.52 5.18
CA GLU A 147 7.20 -8.14 5.73
C GLU A 147 7.10 -7.22 6.95
N VAL A 148 6.00 -6.46 7.09
CA VAL A 148 5.82 -5.48 8.18
C VAL A 148 4.87 -6.06 9.26
N PRO A 149 5.33 -6.22 10.50
CA PRO A 149 4.49 -6.63 11.63
C PRO A 149 3.67 -5.47 12.19
N GLY A 150 2.57 -5.78 12.89
CA GLY A 150 1.77 -4.77 13.59
C GLY A 150 0.81 -3.99 12.70
N LEU A 151 0.50 -4.50 11.51
CA LEU A 151 -0.49 -3.92 10.62
C LEU A 151 -1.91 -4.29 11.07
N GLN A 152 -2.80 -3.31 11.08
CA GLN A 152 -4.24 -3.54 11.17
C GLN A 152 -4.84 -3.75 9.78
N SER A 153 -4.47 -2.87 8.84
CA SER A 153 -4.98 -2.89 7.47
C SER A 153 -4.09 -2.09 6.54
N VAL A 154 -4.03 -2.49 5.27
CA VAL A 154 -3.38 -1.76 4.18
C VAL A 154 -4.42 -1.46 3.10
N VAL A 155 -4.69 -0.19 2.83
CA VAL A 155 -5.49 0.22 1.66
C VAL A 155 -4.55 0.44 0.49
N ALA A 156 -4.72 -0.36 -0.56
CA ALA A 156 -3.93 -0.27 -1.79
C ALA A 156 -4.78 0.41 -2.87
N ASN A 157 -4.50 1.68 -3.17
CA ASN A 157 -5.35 2.49 -4.05
C ASN A 157 -4.75 2.69 -5.44
N ASP A 158 -5.56 2.58 -6.50
CA ASP A 158 -5.18 3.09 -7.82
C ASP A 158 -6.40 3.68 -8.55
N ALA A 159 -6.18 4.67 -9.42
CA ALA A 159 -7.27 5.26 -10.22
C ALA A 159 -7.68 4.38 -11.41
N SER A 160 -6.78 3.52 -11.88
CA SER A 160 -6.99 2.64 -13.02
C SER A 160 -7.74 1.37 -12.62
N ALA A 161 -8.95 1.18 -13.14
CA ALA A 161 -9.72 -0.05 -12.95
C ALA A 161 -8.94 -1.31 -13.35
N ARG A 162 -8.10 -1.22 -14.39
CA ARG A 162 -7.25 -2.34 -14.84
C ARG A 162 -6.15 -2.65 -13.83
N ALA A 163 -5.55 -1.63 -13.22
CA ALA A 163 -4.53 -1.81 -12.19
C ALA A 163 -5.16 -2.46 -10.94
N VAL A 164 -6.33 -1.98 -10.53
CA VAL A 164 -7.08 -2.55 -9.39
C VAL A 164 -7.50 -4.00 -9.64
N GLU A 165 -7.95 -4.34 -10.85
CA GLU A 165 -8.25 -5.74 -11.20
C GLU A 165 -7.00 -6.63 -11.07
N LEU A 166 -5.84 -6.16 -11.55
CA LEU A 166 -4.59 -6.90 -11.40
C LEU A 166 -4.18 -7.01 -9.92
N MET A 167 -4.31 -5.92 -9.18
CA MET A 167 -4.01 -5.83 -7.76
C MET A 167 -4.83 -6.84 -6.95
N HIS A 168 -6.13 -6.98 -7.22
CA HIS A 168 -6.95 -8.02 -6.61
C HIS A 168 -6.36 -9.42 -6.84
N ARG A 169 -5.98 -9.75 -8.08
CA ARG A 169 -5.39 -11.06 -8.39
C ARG A 169 -4.07 -11.28 -7.66
N ASN A 170 -3.24 -10.25 -7.57
CA ASN A 170 -1.95 -10.32 -6.86
C ASN A 170 -2.13 -10.45 -5.34
N VAL A 171 -3.08 -9.74 -4.75
CA VAL A 171 -3.41 -9.86 -3.32
C VAL A 171 -3.86 -11.28 -2.97
N GLU A 172 -4.75 -11.85 -3.80
CA GLU A 172 -5.20 -13.24 -3.64
C GLU A 172 -4.05 -14.25 -3.84
N LEU A 173 -3.19 -14.03 -4.85
CA LEU A 173 -2.04 -14.88 -5.14
C LEU A 173 -1.08 -15.01 -3.94
N ASN A 174 -0.97 -13.96 -3.12
CA ASN A 174 -0.10 -13.95 -1.94
C ASN A 174 -0.85 -14.32 -0.65
N GLY A 175 -2.16 -14.55 -0.70
CA GLY A 175 -2.96 -14.92 0.48
C GLY A 175 -3.02 -13.81 1.53
N VAL A 176 -2.98 -12.53 1.13
CA VAL A 176 -2.97 -11.37 2.03
C VAL A 176 -4.24 -10.54 1.98
N ALA A 177 -5.32 -11.07 1.40
CA ALA A 177 -6.61 -10.37 1.23
C ALA A 177 -7.28 -9.97 2.56
N HIS A 178 -6.90 -10.59 3.68
CA HIS A 178 -7.36 -10.21 5.02
C HIS A 178 -6.70 -8.93 5.55
N LEU A 179 -5.53 -8.54 5.01
CA LEU A 179 -4.80 -7.33 5.41
C LEU A 179 -4.86 -6.24 4.32
N VAL A 180 -4.68 -6.62 3.06
CA VAL A 180 -4.58 -5.70 1.93
C VAL A 180 -5.94 -5.58 1.24
N GLN A 181 -6.45 -4.35 1.19
CA GLN A 181 -7.74 -3.99 0.61
C GLN A 181 -7.50 -3.16 -0.66
N PRO A 182 -7.64 -3.76 -1.86
CA PRO A 182 -7.60 -3.01 -3.10
C PRO A 182 -8.76 -2.00 -3.19
N ASN A 183 -8.47 -0.79 -3.64
CA ASN A 183 -9.44 0.29 -3.79
C ASN A 183 -9.26 1.03 -5.13
N GLN A 184 -10.38 1.43 -5.74
CA GLN A 184 -10.37 2.22 -6.97
C GLN A 184 -10.84 3.66 -6.71
N ALA A 185 -9.91 4.61 -6.62
CA ALA A 185 -10.22 6.03 -6.50
C ALA A 185 -9.08 6.95 -6.98
N ASP A 186 -9.40 8.22 -7.25
CA ASP A 186 -8.39 9.28 -7.24
C ASP A 186 -7.83 9.37 -5.80
N ALA A 187 -6.51 9.26 -5.67
CA ALA A 187 -5.83 9.21 -4.38
C ALA A 187 -6.14 10.44 -3.50
N ARG A 188 -6.29 11.63 -4.08
CA ARG A 188 -6.62 12.85 -3.32
C ARG A 188 -8.02 12.78 -2.77
N MET A 189 -8.98 12.33 -3.59
CA MET A 189 -10.37 12.17 -3.15
C MET A 189 -10.48 11.16 -2.01
N LEU A 190 -9.78 10.03 -2.11
CA LEU A 190 -9.71 9.04 -1.04
C LEU A 190 -9.14 9.65 0.25
N MET A 191 -8.02 10.35 0.17
CA MET A 191 -7.40 10.99 1.34
C MET A 191 -8.31 12.07 1.95
N TYR A 192 -8.96 12.91 1.15
CA TYR A 192 -9.93 13.89 1.64
C TYR A 192 -11.15 13.27 2.33
N GLN A 193 -11.51 12.04 1.98
CA GLN A 193 -12.57 11.30 2.69
C GLN A 193 -12.13 10.80 4.08
N HIS A 194 -10.83 10.72 4.35
CA HIS A 194 -10.26 10.18 5.60
C HIS A 194 -9.68 11.29 6.51
N GLN A 195 -10.23 12.50 6.46
CA GLN A 195 -9.74 13.63 7.28
C GLN A 195 -10.16 13.58 8.75
N LYS A 196 -11.22 12.82 9.07
CA LYS A 196 -11.71 12.74 10.44
C LYS A 196 -10.78 11.87 11.27
N ALA A 197 -10.46 12.30 12.48
CA ALA A 197 -9.52 11.63 13.38
C ALA A 197 -9.64 10.09 13.45
N PRO A 198 -10.84 9.47 13.62
CA PRO A 198 -10.94 8.00 13.68
C PRO A 198 -10.78 7.31 12.31
N GLU A 199 -10.85 8.05 11.21
CA GLU A 199 -10.78 7.53 9.84
C GLU A 199 -9.37 7.67 9.25
N ARG A 200 -8.51 8.54 9.81
CA ARG A 200 -7.14 8.81 9.34
C ARG A 200 -6.25 7.56 9.30
N PHE A 201 -5.19 7.66 8.49
CA PHE A 201 -4.16 6.63 8.35
C PHE A 201 -2.96 6.95 9.25
N ASP A 202 -2.38 5.94 9.88
CA ASP A 202 -1.14 6.11 10.65
C ASP A 202 0.08 6.24 9.73
N VAL A 203 0.01 5.62 8.54
CA VAL A 203 1.05 5.69 7.52
C VAL A 203 0.42 5.95 6.15
N ILE A 204 0.99 6.90 5.40
CA ILE A 204 0.63 7.13 4.00
C ILE A 204 1.90 7.05 3.14
N ASP A 205 1.89 6.22 2.11
CA ASP A 205 2.92 6.13 1.09
C ASP A 205 2.42 6.75 -0.24
N LEU A 206 3.19 7.72 -0.73
CA LEU A 206 2.99 8.41 -2.00
C LEU A 206 4.21 8.19 -2.90
N ASP A 207 4.07 7.30 -3.88
CA ASP A 207 5.09 7.02 -4.90
C ASP A 207 4.62 7.33 -6.33
N PRO A 208 4.35 8.61 -6.67
CA PRO A 208 3.92 8.98 -8.00
C PRO A 208 5.08 9.09 -8.98
N TYR A 209 4.72 8.99 -10.25
CA TYR A 209 5.58 9.46 -11.32
C TYR A 209 5.65 10.97 -11.39
N GLY A 210 6.86 11.49 -11.41
CA GLY A 210 7.14 12.91 -11.34
C GLY A 210 6.95 13.45 -9.93
N SER A 211 6.03 14.41 -9.81
CA SER A 211 5.92 15.25 -8.62
C SER A 211 4.84 14.73 -7.67
N PRO A 212 5.12 14.64 -6.36
CA PRO A 212 4.10 14.33 -5.36
C PRO A 212 3.27 15.55 -4.96
N ALA A 213 3.66 16.76 -5.38
CA ALA A 213 3.02 18.02 -4.98
C ALA A 213 1.48 18.01 -5.07
N PRO A 214 0.83 17.43 -6.11
CA PRO A 214 -0.63 17.38 -6.19
C PRO A 214 -1.32 16.59 -5.06
N PHE A 215 -0.60 15.71 -4.38
CA PHE A 215 -1.14 14.80 -3.37
C PHE A 215 -0.84 15.24 -1.93
N LEU A 216 0.16 16.12 -1.74
CA LEU A 216 0.69 16.45 -0.42
C LEU A 216 -0.35 17.08 0.51
N ASP A 217 -1.18 18.01 0.01
CA ASP A 217 -2.23 18.64 0.83
C ASP A 217 -3.22 17.60 1.39
N ALA A 218 -3.71 16.72 0.51
CA ALA A 218 -4.64 15.67 0.91
C ALA A 218 -4.00 14.68 1.89
N ALA A 219 -2.73 14.32 1.68
CA ALA A 219 -2.01 13.39 2.53
C ALA A 219 -1.77 13.94 3.94
N VAL A 220 -1.37 15.21 4.06
CA VAL A 220 -1.19 15.87 5.37
C VAL A 220 -2.51 15.93 6.15
N GLN A 221 -3.63 16.09 5.46
CA GLN A 221 -4.96 16.12 6.09
C GLN A 221 -5.46 14.73 6.51
N ALA A 222 -4.99 13.67 5.84
CA ALA A 222 -5.44 12.29 6.02
C ALA A 222 -4.53 11.45 6.94
N VAL A 223 -3.30 11.89 7.19
CA VAL A 223 -2.38 11.24 8.12
C VAL A 223 -2.73 11.62 9.57
N SER A 224 -2.69 10.65 10.47
CA SER A 224 -2.87 10.84 11.91
C SER A 224 -1.82 11.78 12.48
N ASP A 225 -2.14 12.46 13.59
CA ASP A 225 -1.16 13.29 14.30
C ASP A 225 -0.02 12.39 14.83
N GLY A 226 1.23 12.72 14.51
CA GLY A 226 2.38 11.85 14.78
C GLY A 226 2.57 10.69 13.80
N GLY A 227 1.69 10.58 12.78
CA GLY A 227 1.77 9.58 11.73
C GLY A 227 2.95 9.78 10.77
N LEU A 228 3.18 8.77 9.94
CA LEU A 228 4.31 8.70 9.00
C LEU A 228 3.84 8.98 7.58
N LEU A 229 4.51 9.92 6.90
CA LEU A 229 4.31 10.18 5.48
C LEU A 229 5.57 9.79 4.69
N CYS A 230 5.47 8.73 3.89
CA CYS A 230 6.50 8.27 2.97
C CYS A 230 6.26 8.91 1.60
N VAL A 231 7.16 9.78 1.12
CA VAL A 231 6.98 10.50 -0.15
C VAL A 231 8.16 10.26 -1.08
N THR A 232 7.87 9.78 -2.28
CA THR A 232 8.84 9.69 -3.38
C THR A 232 8.59 10.80 -4.39
N CYS A 233 9.67 11.43 -4.86
CA CYS A 233 9.62 12.40 -5.95
C CYS A 233 10.60 11.98 -7.04
N THR A 234 10.08 11.59 -8.19
CA THR A 234 10.90 11.18 -9.35
C THR A 234 11.12 12.32 -10.35
N ASP A 235 10.61 13.52 -10.05
CA ASP A 235 10.80 14.75 -10.84
C ASP A 235 12.21 15.37 -10.70
N MET A 236 13.24 14.54 -10.85
CA MET A 236 14.64 14.93 -10.64
C MET A 236 15.10 15.99 -11.62
N ALA A 237 14.54 16.03 -12.84
CA ALA A 237 14.90 17.06 -13.81
C ALA A 237 14.57 18.48 -13.28
N VAL A 238 13.42 18.64 -12.63
CA VAL A 238 13.02 19.91 -12.04
C VAL A 238 13.80 20.20 -10.76
N LEU A 239 13.93 19.20 -9.87
CA LEU A 239 14.64 19.35 -8.60
C LEU A 239 16.16 19.55 -8.76
N ALA A 240 16.76 19.09 -9.85
CA ALA A 240 18.17 19.35 -10.19
C ALA A 240 18.40 20.75 -10.82
N GLY A 241 17.37 21.60 -10.88
CA GLY A 241 17.50 22.98 -11.36
C GLY A 241 17.56 23.12 -12.87
N ASN A 242 17.10 22.13 -13.64
CA ASN A 242 17.01 22.28 -15.11
C ASN A 242 15.85 23.19 -15.54
N SER A 243 14.81 23.33 -14.71
CA SER A 243 13.68 24.23 -14.97
C SER A 243 13.28 24.97 -13.69
N GLY A 244 13.79 26.20 -13.54
CA GLY A 244 13.52 27.04 -12.36
C GLY A 244 12.04 27.41 -12.23
N GLU A 245 11.39 27.81 -13.32
CA GLU A 245 9.97 28.17 -13.33
C GLU A 245 9.06 26.99 -12.94
N THR A 246 9.34 25.80 -13.47
CA THR A 246 8.60 24.58 -13.09
C THR A 246 8.84 24.21 -11.62
N CYS A 247 10.07 24.42 -11.12
CA CYS A 247 10.40 24.17 -9.72
C CYS A 247 9.62 25.11 -8.80
N TYR A 248 9.59 26.40 -9.13
CA TYR A 248 8.84 27.39 -8.38
C TYR A 248 7.34 27.09 -8.39
N SER A 249 6.78 26.73 -9.55
CA SER A 249 5.36 26.40 -9.69
C SER A 249 4.95 25.17 -8.89
N LYS A 250 5.76 24.10 -8.90
CA LYS A 250 5.43 22.82 -8.23
C LYS A 250 5.77 22.81 -6.74
N TYR A 251 6.88 23.45 -6.36
CA TYR A 251 7.50 23.28 -5.04
C TYR A 251 7.63 24.61 -4.26
N GLY A 252 7.23 25.74 -4.84
CA GLY A 252 7.37 27.06 -4.20
C GLY A 252 8.84 27.47 -3.97
N ALA A 253 9.78 26.82 -4.66
CA ALA A 253 11.21 26.95 -4.42
C ALA A 253 11.99 27.05 -5.74
N MET A 254 13.22 27.55 -5.67
CA MET A 254 14.16 27.58 -6.79
C MET A 254 15.28 26.58 -6.53
N ALA A 255 15.38 25.55 -7.37
CA ALA A 255 16.48 24.59 -7.30
C ALA A 255 17.78 25.22 -7.83
N LEU A 256 18.88 25.02 -7.09
CA LEU A 256 20.21 25.46 -7.51
C LEU A 256 20.87 24.37 -8.36
N LYS A 257 21.19 24.72 -9.62
CA LYS A 257 21.98 23.86 -10.49
C LYS A 257 23.47 24.08 -10.23
N SER A 258 24.07 23.23 -9.41
CA SER A 258 25.53 23.20 -9.25
C SER A 258 26.17 22.41 -10.40
N ARG A 259 27.36 22.85 -10.85
CA ARG A 259 28.24 21.98 -11.65
C ARG A 259 29.01 21.11 -10.65
N ALA A 260 28.72 19.81 -10.65
CA ALA A 260 29.59 18.83 -10.00
C ALA A 260 30.93 18.73 -10.75
#